data_AF-A0A1E5MND9-F1
#
_entry.id   AF-A0A1E5MND9-F1
#
_cell.length_a   1.000
_cell.length_b   1.000
_cell.length_c   1.000
_cell.angle_alpha   90.00
_cell.angle_beta   90.00
_cell.angle_gamma   90.00
#
_symmetry.space_group_name_H-M   'P 1'
#
loop_
_entity.id
_entity.type
_entity.pdbx_description
1 polymer ?
#
loop_
_entity_poly.entity_id
_entity_poly.type
_entity_poly.pdbx_seq_one_letter_code
_entity_poly.pdbx_strand_id
1 'polypeptide(L)'
;MTTLRGTIRSTETREAEGYATSVVAAKEAAVAALDLDGFALTQTNAVESKATGETTIRATARSTATREHGASGPNYTAALAAYRDSVPDGWEAQHVWVVAE
;
A
#
# COMPACT_ATOMS: atom_id res chain seq x y z
N MET A 1 13.11 -28.50 -13.07
CA MET A 1 11.91 -27.82 -12.55
C MET A 1 12.28 -26.34 -12.41
N THR A 2 11.33 -25.40 -12.39
CA THR A 2 11.65 -23.97 -12.20
C THR A 2 10.85 -23.44 -11.01
N THR A 3 11.53 -22.73 -10.11
CA THR A 3 10.91 -22.10 -8.95
C THR A 3 11.10 -20.59 -9.02
N LEU A 4 10.02 -19.84 -8.80
CA LEU A 4 10.04 -18.40 -8.62
C LEU A 4 9.88 -18.07 -7.14
N ARG A 5 10.65 -17.08 -6.68
CA ARG A 5 10.55 -16.50 -5.33
C ARG A 5 10.44 -15.00 -5.43
N GLY A 6 9.86 -14.39 -4.42
CA GLY A 6 9.79 -12.95 -4.27
C GLY A 6 9.06 -12.58 -2.98
N THR A 7 8.59 -11.35 -2.94
CA THR A 7 7.81 -10.83 -1.80
C THR A 7 6.48 -10.32 -2.33
N ILE A 8 5.40 -10.46 -1.57
CA ILE A 8 4.14 -9.77 -1.85
C ILE A 8 3.88 -8.72 -0.78
N ARG A 9 3.28 -7.60 -1.19
CA ARG A 9 2.95 -6.46 -0.32
C ARG A 9 1.43 -6.21 -0.34
N SER A 10 0.84 -5.89 0.80
CA SER A 10 -0.57 -5.48 0.86
C SER A 10 -0.78 -4.16 0.10
N THR A 11 -1.86 -4.10 -0.67
CA THR A 11 -2.33 -2.90 -1.37
C THR A 11 -3.33 -2.10 -0.55
N GLU A 12 -3.67 -2.57 0.66
CA GLU A 12 -4.59 -1.90 1.55
C GLU A 12 -4.17 -0.46 1.86
N THR A 13 -5.13 0.45 1.77
CA THR A 13 -4.97 1.86 2.10
C THR A 13 -6.02 2.28 3.12
N ARG A 14 -5.65 3.22 3.98
CA ARG A 14 -6.55 3.89 4.92
C ARG A 14 -6.53 5.37 4.65
N GLU A 15 -7.67 6.01 4.87
CA GLU A 15 -7.85 7.44 4.68
C GLU A 15 -8.55 8.05 5.88
N ALA A 16 -8.16 9.27 6.22
CA ALA A 16 -8.80 10.07 7.23
C ALA A 16 -8.75 11.54 6.83
N GLU A 17 -9.74 12.31 7.27
CA GLU A 17 -9.83 13.74 7.00
C GLU A 17 -9.71 14.56 8.27
N GLY A 18 -9.11 15.74 8.13
CA GLY A 18 -8.98 16.73 9.18
C GLY A 18 -9.41 18.09 8.66
N TYR A 19 -10.26 18.76 9.43
CA TYR A 19 -10.75 20.10 9.14
C TYR A 19 -10.18 21.09 10.16
N ALA A 20 -9.68 22.23 9.69
CA ALA A 20 -9.29 23.33 10.55
C ALA A 20 -9.26 24.68 9.82
N THR A 21 -9.06 25.76 10.58
CA THR A 21 -8.86 27.13 10.06
C THR A 21 -7.44 27.40 9.57
N SER A 22 -6.60 26.36 9.46
CA SER A 22 -5.28 26.43 8.85
C SER A 22 -4.87 25.08 8.27
N VAL A 23 -4.02 25.09 7.25
CA VAL A 23 -3.48 23.89 6.58
C VAL A 23 -2.70 23.01 7.56
N VAL A 24 -1.93 23.61 8.46
CA VAL A 24 -1.12 22.85 9.43
C VAL A 24 -2.03 22.09 10.41
N ALA A 25 -2.99 22.78 11.02
CA ALA A 25 -3.91 22.16 11.96
C ALA A 25 -4.81 21.10 11.30
N ALA A 26 -5.26 21.34 10.07
CA ALA A 26 -6.05 20.36 9.32
C ALA A 26 -5.24 19.10 9.02
N LYS A 27 -3.95 19.25 8.70
CA LYS A 27 -3.04 18.12 8.47
C LYS A 27 -2.81 17.32 9.74
N GLU A 28 -2.53 17.99 10.86
CA GLU A 28 -2.33 17.34 12.16
C GLU A 28 -3.58 16.56 12.58
N ALA A 29 -4.77 17.16 12.42
CA ALA A 29 -6.03 16.49 12.68
C ALA A 29 -6.25 15.26 11.77
N ALA A 30 -5.97 15.38 10.48
CA ALA A 30 -6.12 14.28 9.52
C ALA A 30 -5.19 13.11 9.84
N VAL A 31 -3.94 13.38 10.21
CA VAL A 31 -2.96 12.35 10.57
C VAL A 31 -3.30 11.73 11.93
N ALA A 32 -3.73 12.51 12.91
CA ALA A 32 -4.14 12.00 14.22
C ALA A 32 -5.39 11.11 14.15
N ALA A 33 -6.29 11.37 13.19
CA ALA A 33 -7.46 10.55 12.93
C ALA A 33 -7.13 9.24 12.17
N LEU A 34 -5.90 9.10 11.66
CA LEU A 34 -5.46 7.92 10.91
C LEU A 34 -4.75 6.93 11.84
N ASP A 35 -5.30 5.73 11.98
CA ASP A 35 -4.60 4.63 12.66
C ASP A 35 -3.44 4.13 11.79
N LEU A 36 -2.23 4.47 12.21
CA LEU A 36 -0.97 4.15 11.55
C LEU A 36 -0.37 2.81 12.01
N ASP A 37 -1.02 2.05 12.90
CA ASP A 37 -0.50 0.73 13.31
C ASP A 37 -0.49 -0.24 12.12
N GLY A 38 0.70 -0.63 11.67
CA GLY A 38 0.88 -1.44 10.45
C GLY A 38 0.72 -0.66 9.14
N PHE A 39 0.68 0.67 9.17
CA PHE A 39 0.55 1.54 8.00
C PHE A 39 1.61 2.65 7.97
N ALA A 40 2.03 3.04 6.77
CA ALA A 40 2.88 4.19 6.55
C ALA A 40 2.08 5.30 5.88
N LEU A 41 2.16 6.53 6.42
CA LEU A 41 1.60 7.71 5.77
C LEU A 41 2.27 7.93 4.41
N THR A 42 1.46 8.07 3.36
CA THR A 42 1.97 8.23 1.99
C THR A 42 1.72 9.63 1.45
N GLN A 43 0.56 10.20 1.75
CA GLN A 43 0.11 11.47 1.18
C GLN A 43 -0.76 12.24 2.16
N THR A 44 -0.72 13.57 2.05
CA THR A 44 -1.66 14.50 2.70
C THR A 44 -2.05 15.56 1.68
N ASN A 45 -3.30 15.57 1.25
CA ASN A 45 -3.79 16.44 0.18
C ASN A 45 -4.90 17.35 0.69
N ALA A 46 -4.88 18.62 0.31
CA ALA A 46 -6.03 19.50 0.52
C ALA A 46 -7.17 19.07 -0.41
N VAL A 47 -8.33 18.73 0.16
CA VAL A 47 -9.53 18.34 -0.60
C VAL A 47 -10.56 19.46 -0.66
N GLU A 48 -10.51 20.40 0.29
CA GLU A 48 -11.32 21.62 0.27
C GLU A 48 -10.49 22.78 0.84
N SER A 49 -10.67 23.98 0.30
CA SER A 49 -10.08 25.21 0.84
C SER A 49 -11.03 26.38 0.59
N LYS A 50 -11.40 27.08 1.65
CA LYS A 50 -12.33 28.22 1.62
C LYS A 50 -11.57 29.53 1.68
N ALA A 51 -12.15 30.58 1.10
CA ALA A 51 -11.57 31.94 1.12
C ALA A 51 -11.47 32.53 2.54
N THR A 52 -12.24 32.00 3.48
CA THR A 52 -12.23 32.28 4.92
C THR A 52 -11.05 31.65 5.67
N GLY A 53 -10.19 30.87 4.99
CA GLY A 53 -8.99 30.25 5.54
C GLY A 53 -9.20 28.82 6.06
N GLU A 54 -10.44 28.35 6.10
CA GLU A 54 -10.75 26.96 6.49
C GLU A 54 -10.35 25.99 5.38
N THR A 55 -9.81 24.85 5.79
CA THR A 55 -9.29 23.84 4.87
C THR A 55 -9.54 22.44 5.42
N THR A 56 -9.78 21.52 4.50
CA THR A 56 -9.94 20.10 4.78
C THR A 56 -8.79 19.37 4.11
N ILE A 57 -8.05 18.59 4.88
CA ILE A 57 -6.96 17.75 4.38
C ILE A 57 -7.35 16.29 4.53
N ARG A 58 -7.12 15.51 3.48
CA ARG A 58 -7.19 14.05 3.51
C ARG A 58 -5.78 13.48 3.63
N ALA A 59 -5.56 12.66 4.64
CA ALA A 59 -4.36 11.86 4.83
C ALA A 59 -4.62 10.44 4.33
N THR A 60 -3.70 9.90 3.52
CA THR A 60 -3.75 8.52 3.02
C THR A 60 -2.53 7.75 3.50
N ALA A 61 -2.75 6.63 4.16
CA ALA A 61 -1.71 5.68 4.54
C ALA A 61 -1.89 4.35 3.81
N ARG A 62 -0.80 3.60 3.72
CA ARG A 62 -0.73 2.32 3.02
C ARG A 62 -0.14 1.26 3.95
N SER A 63 -0.65 0.05 3.88
CA SER A 63 -0.16 -1.06 4.69
C SER A 63 1.34 -1.32 4.44
N THR A 64 2.08 -1.57 5.52
CA THR A 64 3.48 -2.01 5.48
C THR A 64 3.61 -3.53 5.45
N ALA A 65 2.48 -4.26 5.45
CA ALA A 65 2.47 -5.71 5.47
C ALA A 65 3.14 -6.27 4.21
N THR A 66 4.16 -7.10 4.44
CA THR A 66 4.90 -7.83 3.42
C THR A 66 5.07 -9.28 3.86
N ARG A 67 5.17 -10.20 2.91
CA ARG A 67 5.51 -11.60 3.18
C ARG A 67 6.17 -12.26 1.98
N GLU A 68 6.97 -13.29 2.24
CA GLU A 68 7.56 -14.10 1.19
C GLU A 68 6.49 -14.82 0.36
N HIS A 69 6.76 -15.00 -0.93
CA HIS A 69 5.90 -15.73 -1.85
C HIS A 69 6.71 -16.54 -2.84
N GLY A 70 6.16 -17.68 -3.27
CA GLY A 70 6.83 -18.55 -4.21
C GLY A 70 5.91 -19.56 -4.85
N ALA A 71 6.25 -19.94 -6.08
CA ALA A 71 5.56 -20.99 -6.81
C ALA A 71 6.55 -21.70 -7.74
N SER A 72 6.25 -22.97 -8.03
CA SER A 72 7.07 -23.82 -8.88
C SER A 72 6.26 -24.35 -10.06
N GLY A 73 6.95 -24.66 -11.15
CA GLY A 73 6.35 -25.23 -12.35
C GLY A 73 7.38 -25.99 -13.19
N PRO A 74 6.94 -26.76 -14.19
CA PRO A 74 7.83 -27.54 -15.05
C PRO A 74 8.82 -26.68 -15.86
N ASN A 75 8.48 -25.42 -16.13
CA ASN A 75 9.32 -24.43 -16.78
C ASN A 75 8.97 -23.02 -16.27
N TYR A 76 9.72 -22.00 -16.69
CA TYR A 76 9.51 -20.61 -16.29
C TYR A 76 8.07 -20.12 -16.53
N THR A 77 7.49 -20.37 -17.70
CA THR A 77 6.14 -19.89 -18.04
C THR A 77 5.09 -20.48 -17.10
N ALA A 78 5.16 -21.78 -16.84
CA ALA A 78 4.23 -22.44 -15.91
C ALA A 78 4.44 -21.97 -14.47
N ALA A 79 5.69 -21.78 -14.03
CA ALA A 79 6.00 -21.25 -12.70
C ALA A 79 5.51 -19.81 -12.54
N LEU A 80 5.61 -18.97 -13.58
CA LEU A 80 5.15 -17.59 -13.58
C LEU A 80 3.62 -17.49 -13.53
N ALA A 81 2.91 -18.35 -14.27
CA ALA A 81 1.45 -18.45 -14.17
C ALA A 81 1.03 -18.84 -12.75
N ALA A 82 1.59 -19.93 -12.22
CA ALA A 82 1.30 -20.37 -10.86
C ALA A 82 1.64 -19.32 -9.79
N TYR A 83 2.74 -18.57 -9.96
CA TYR A 83 3.13 -17.49 -9.05
C TYR A 83 2.09 -16.38 -9.04
N ARG A 84 1.62 -15.94 -10.22
CA ARG A 84 0.62 -14.87 -10.36
C ARG A 84 -0.75 -15.30 -9.84
N ASP A 85 -1.19 -16.51 -10.19
CA ASP A 85 -2.50 -17.04 -9.79
C ASP A 85 -2.60 -17.29 -8.28
N SER A 86 -1.46 -17.42 -7.61
CA SER A 86 -1.41 -17.62 -6.15
C SER A 86 -1.22 -16.32 -5.34
N VAL A 87 -1.08 -15.16 -6.00
CA VAL A 87 -1.11 -13.87 -5.29
C VAL A 87 -2.55 -13.58 -4.85
N PRO A 88 -2.84 -13.41 -3.56
CA PRO A 88 -4.20 -13.13 -3.11
C PRO A 88 -4.68 -11.74 -3.55
N ASP A 89 -6.00 -11.58 -3.64
CA ASP A 89 -6.62 -10.28 -3.81
C ASP A 89 -6.16 -9.30 -2.72
N GLY A 90 -5.93 -8.06 -3.12
CA GLY A 90 -5.41 -7.03 -2.23
C GLY A 90 -3.89 -7.12 -1.99
N TRP A 91 -3.16 -8.00 -2.67
CA TRP A 91 -1.70 -8.08 -2.61
C TRP A 91 -1.05 -7.84 -3.98
N GLU A 92 0.16 -7.30 -3.96
CA GLU A 92 0.97 -7.03 -5.15
C GLU A 92 2.31 -7.73 -5.05
N ALA A 93 2.72 -8.42 -6.13
CA ALA A 93 4.03 -9.06 -6.23
C ALA A 93 5.15 -8.03 -6.44
N GLN A 94 6.25 -8.23 -5.73
CA GLN A 94 7.45 -7.40 -5.78
C GLN A 94 8.69 -8.28 -5.78
N HIS A 95 9.76 -7.78 -6.42
CA HIS A 95 11.07 -8.42 -6.42
C HIS A 95 10.98 -9.92 -6.79
N VAL A 96 10.44 -10.28 -7.96
CA VAL A 96 10.34 -11.69 -8.36
C VAL A 96 11.62 -12.13 -9.06
N TRP A 97 12.22 -13.24 -8.63
CA TRP A 97 13.40 -13.84 -9.23
C TRP A 97 13.26 -15.35 -9.43
N VAL A 98 14.04 -15.88 -10.38
CA VAL A 98 14.16 -17.33 -10.61
C VAL A 98 15.18 -17.90 -9.64
N VAL A 99 14.84 -19.01 -9.00
CA VAL A 99 15.80 -19.82 -8.24
C VAL A 99 16.38 -20.86 -9.19
N ALA A 100 17.70 -20.80 -9.44
CA ALA A 100 18.41 -21.86 -10.13
C ALA A 100 18.57 -23.06 -9.18
N GLU A 101 18.15 -24.24 -9.63
CA GLU A 101 18.46 -25.53 -8.97
C GLU A 101 19.80 -26.07 -9.48
#